data_AF-A0A524GF89-F1
#
_entry.id   AF-A0A524GF89-F1
#
_cell.length_a   1.000
_cell.length_b   1.000
_cell.length_c   1.000
_cell.angle_alpha   90.00
_cell.angle_beta   90.00
_cell.angle_gamma   90.00
#
_symmetry.space_group_name_H-M   'P 1'
#
loop_
_entity.id
_entity.type
_entity.pdbx_description
1 polymer ?
#
loop_
_entity_poly.entity_id
_entity_poly.type
_entity_poly.pdbx_seq_one_letter_code
_entity_poly.pdbx_strand_id
1 'polypeptide(L)' 'MISCPRLMIAGLGGDTGKTAVSVGLCRVWKREGYRVIPFKKGPDYIDMGWLSSAADHPCYNID' A
#
# COMPACT_ATOMS: atom_id res chain seq x y z
N MET A 1 17.38 11.10 -11.88
CA MET A 1 16.27 10.35 -12.51
C MET A 1 15.80 9.33 -11.47
N ILE A 2 14.55 9.41 -11.00
CA ILE A 2 14.09 8.54 -9.91
C ILE A 2 13.76 7.17 -10.49
N SER A 3 14.60 6.17 -10.23
CA SER A 3 14.52 4.82 -10.79
C SER A 3 13.48 3.90 -10.11
N CYS A 4 12.55 4.48 -9.34
CA CYS A 4 11.49 3.75 -8.67
C CYS A 4 10.21 4.62 -8.58
N PRO A 5 9.15 4.31 -9.35
CA PRO A 5 7.87 5.01 -9.27
C PRO A 5 7.27 4.95 -7.86
N ARG A 6 6.64 6.05 -7.41
CA ARG A 6 5.96 6.13 -6.11
C ARG A 6 4.56 6.69 -6.32
N LEU A 7 3.55 6.02 -5.75
CA LEU A 7 2.16 6.47 -5.74
C LEU A 7 1.70 6.62 -4.29
N MET A 8 1.03 7.73 -4.00
CA MET A 8 0.39 7.96 -2.70
C MET A 8 -1.12 7.98 -2.87
N ILE A 9 -1.83 7.16 -2.09
CA ILE A 9 -3.29 7.17 -2.01
C ILE A 9 -3.68 7.96 -0.75
N ALA A 10 -4.36 9.10 -0.96
CA ALA A 10 -4.81 9.99 0.10
C ALA A 10 -6.34 10.19 0.05
N GLY A 11 -6.90 10.75 1.10
CA GLY A 11 -8.34 11.01 1.24
C GLY A 11 -8.59 11.95 2.40
N LEU A 12 -9.80 12.53 2.46
CA LEU A 12 -10.11 13.68 3.33
C LEU A 12 -10.32 13.33 4.82
N GLY A 13 -10.34 12.05 5.19
CA GLY A 13 -10.57 11.59 6.57
C GLY A 13 -10.43 10.09 6.74
N GLY A 14 -10.86 9.55 7.88
CA GLY A 14 -11.03 8.10 8.11
C GLY A 14 -12.09 7.49 7.18
N ASP A 15 -12.06 6.17 6.99
CA ASP A 15 -13.11 5.39 6.29
C ASP A 15 -13.45 5.77 4.84
N THR A 16 -12.63 6.60 4.18
CA THR A 16 -12.83 6.97 2.77
C THR A 16 -12.38 5.91 1.75
N GLY A 17 -12.17 4.65 2.17
CA GLY A 17 -11.79 3.55 1.28
C GLY A 17 -10.33 3.51 0.79
N LYS A 18 -9.44 4.37 1.30
CA LYS A 18 -8.01 4.44 0.90
C LYS A 18 -7.33 3.07 0.99
N THR A 19 -7.47 2.38 2.12
CA THR A 19 -6.85 1.08 2.35
C THR A 19 -7.36 0.03 1.36
N ALA A 20 -8.66 0.01 1.08
CA ALA A 20 -9.25 -0.92 0.11
C ALA A 20 -8.68 -0.70 -1.30
N VAL A 21 -8.58 0.56 -1.74
CA VAL A 21 -7.97 0.92 -3.03
C VAL A 21 -6.49 0.52 -3.06
N SER A 22 -5.73 0.84 -2.02
CA SER A 22 -4.30 0.51 -1.93
C SER A 22 -4.04 -1.00 -1.97
N VAL A 23 -4.85 -1.80 -1.25
CA VAL A 23 -4.78 -3.27 -1.27
C VAL A 23 -5.05 -3.80 -2.67
N GLY A 24 -6.07 -3.29 -3.35
CA GLY A 24 -6.41 -3.67 -4.72
C GLY A 24 -5.26 -3.39 -5.70
N LEU A 25 -4.68 -2.18 -5.63
CA LEU A 25 -3.53 -1.80 -6.46
C LEU A 25 -2.31 -2.68 -6.21
N CYS A 26 -1.96 -2.93 -4.93
CA CYS A 26 -0.88 -3.84 -4.57
C CYS A 26 -1.08 -5.23 -5.19
N ARG A 27 -2.30 -5.76 -5.09
CA ARG A 27 -2.63 -7.08 -5.62
C ARG A 27 -2.57 -7.15 -7.14
N VAL A 28 -3.09 -6.16 -7.84
CA VAL A 28 -3.08 -6.12 -9.31
C VAL A 28 -1.65 -6.01 -9.83
N TRP A 29 -0.85 -5.07 -9.33
CA TRP A 29 0.53 -4.92 -9.78
C TRP A 29 1.41 -6.12 -9.44
N LYS A 30 1.21 -6.75 -8.27
CA LYS A 30 1.86 -8.01 -7.94
C LYS A 30 1.53 -9.10 -8.97
N ARG A 31 0.25 -9.21 -9.39
CA ARG A 31 -0.19 -10.16 -10.42
C ARG A 31 0.42 -9.87 -11.80
N GLU A 32 0.71 -8.61 -12.10
CA GLU A 32 1.40 -8.18 -13.33
C GLU A 32 2.92 -8.37 -13.26
N GLY A 33 3.47 -8.85 -12.13
CA GLY A 33 4.90 -9.14 -11.97
C GLY A 33 5.73 -7.96 -11.47
N TYR A 34 5.10 -6.85 -11.09
CA TYR A 34 5.82 -5.73 -10.47
C TYR A 34 6.18 -6.06 -9.01
N ARG A 35 7.38 -5.62 -8.60
CA ARG A 35 7.75 -5.57 -7.20
C ARG A 35 7.09 -4.37 -6.53
N VAL A 36 6.10 -4.62 -5.67
CA VAL A 36 5.38 -3.58 -4.93
C VAL A 36 5.84 -3.57 -3.48
N ILE A 37 6.30 -2.41 -2.99
CA ILE A 37 6.63 -2.23 -1.57
C ILE A 37 5.61 -1.27 -0.96
N PRO A 38 4.68 -1.76 -0.11
CA PRO A 38 3.66 -0.92 0.48
C PRO A 38 4.18 -0.14 1.69
N PHE A 39 3.64 1.06 1.86
CA PHE A 39 3.91 1.92 3.01
C PHE A 39 2.59 2.42 3.58
N LYS A 40 2.48 2.50 4.92
CA LYS A 40 1.29 3.00 5.62
C LYS A 40 1.69 4.10 6.59
N LYS A 41 0.88 5.16 6.61
CA LYS A 41 0.91 6.23 7.60
C LYS A 41 -0.09 5.90 8.71
N GLY A 42 0.30 6.04 9.98
CA GLY A 42 -0.52 5.86 11.18
C GLY A 42 -0.26 4.54 11.92
N PRO A 43 -0.75 4.41 13.17
CA PRO A 43 -0.48 3.27 14.06
C PRO A 43 -1.29 1.99 13.75
N ASP A 44 -2.03 1.94 12.64
CA ASP A 44 -2.96 0.85 12.32
C ASP A 44 -2.26 -0.39 11.75
N TYR A 45 -1.94 -1.35 12.62
CA TYR A 45 -1.25 -2.59 12.23
C TYR A 45 -2.09 -3.52 11.34
N ILE A 46 -3.43 -3.47 11.42
CA ILE A 46 -4.32 -4.32 10.61
C ILE A 46 -4.16 -3.98 9.12
N ASP A 47 -4.16 -2.70 8.78
CA ASP A 47 -3.96 -2.22 7.40
C ASP A 47 -2.62 -2.68 6.83
N MET A 48 -1.57 -2.64 7.66
CA MET A 48 -0.24 -3.11 7.28
C MET A 48 -0.25 -4.61 6.94
N GLY A 49 -1.01 -5.43 7.68
CA GLY A 49 -1.19 -6.85 7.39
C GLY A 49 -1.82 -7.09 6.02
N TRP A 50 -2.93 -6.40 5.72
CA TRP A 50 -3.61 -6.52 4.42
C TRP A 50 -2.73 -6.09 3.25
N LEU A 51 -2.04 -4.94 3.40
CA LEU A 51 -1.12 -4.43 2.39
C LEU A 51 0.05 -5.40 2.17
N SER A 52 0.62 -5.95 3.24
CA SER A 52 1.73 -6.90 3.12
C SER A 52 1.31 -8.16 2.37
N SER A 53 0.14 -8.71 2.71
CA SER A 53 -0.42 -9.88 2.05
C SER A 53 -0.71 -9.63 0.56
N ALA A 54 -1.22 -8.46 0.21
CA ALA A 54 -1.54 -8.10 -1.17
C ALA A 54 -0.28 -7.92 -2.04
N ALA A 55 0.76 -7.32 -1.47
CA ALA A 55 2.02 -7.02 -2.15
C ALA A 55 3.03 -8.19 -2.16
N ASP A 56 2.84 -9.21 -1.32
CA ASP A 56 3.80 -10.31 -1.12
C ASP A 56 5.18 -9.80 -0.63
N HIS A 57 5.14 -8.71 0.14
CA HIS A 57 6.28 -8.02 0.72
C HIS A 57 5.85 -7.32 2.01
N PRO A 58 6.76 -7.08 2.97
CA PRO A 58 6.40 -6.34 4.19
C PRO A 58 5.90 -4.93 3.88
N CYS A 59 4.89 -4.49 4.63
CA CYS A 59 4.47 -3.10 4.70
C CYS A 59 5.23 -2.37 5.79
N TYR A 60 5.72 -1.17 5.47
CA TYR A 60 6.48 -0.33 6.39
C TYR A 60 5.68 0.88 6.84
N ASN A 61 5.85 1.28 8.10
CA ASN A 61 5.34 2.55 8.59
C ASN A 61 6.24 3.70 8.07
N ILE A 62 5.65 4.86 7.79
CA ILE A 62 6.37 6.07 7.34
C ILE A 62 6.19 7.27 8.27
N ASP A 63 5.56 7.08 9.43
CA ASP A 63 5.63 8.01 10.55
C ASP A 63 6.97 7.90 11.30
#